data_AF-A0A0L6VSM9-F1
#
_entry.id   AF-A0A0L6VSM9-F1
#
_cell.length_a   1.000
_cell.length_b   1.000
_cell.length_c   1.000
_cell.angle_alpha   90.00
_cell.angle_beta   90.00
_cell.angle_gamma   90.00
#
_symmetry.space_group_name_H-M   'P 1'
#
loop_
_entity.id
_entity.type
_entity.pdbx_description
1 polymer ?
#
loop_
_entity_poly.entity_id
_entity_poly.type
_entity_poly.pdbx_seq_one_letter_code
_entity_poly.pdbx_strand_id
1 'polypeptide(L)'
;LHNGFTCHLSFTISNFANKPHKDNDASPFNFVMWIPIKQTTGNLVEENFEVKGDEFVFPDDSCGIKFSGFNGIMECAWKATEYPHLTLPSNNPSKSLHTCMGLSCQLPKKTQAALEKIKQNVYAKDPDKSHW
;
A
#
# COMPACT_ATOMS: atom_id res chain seq x y z
N LEU A 1 6.46 -6.93 -22.84
CA LEU A 1 6.43 -6.08 -21.63
C LEU A 1 7.41 -6.64 -20.62
N HIS A 2 8.33 -5.80 -20.14
CA HIS A 2 9.48 -6.13 -19.29
C HIS A 2 9.09 -6.72 -17.91
N ASN A 3 9.86 -7.70 -17.45
CA ASN A 3 9.69 -8.41 -16.17
C ASN A 3 10.61 -7.89 -15.03
N GLY A 4 11.40 -6.84 -15.27
CA GLY A 4 12.49 -6.44 -14.38
C GLY A 4 12.16 -5.51 -13.22
N PHE A 5 10.90 -5.14 -12.99
CA PHE A 5 10.51 -4.43 -11.77
C PHE A 5 9.30 -5.09 -11.15
N THR A 6 9.52 -5.69 -9.98
CA THR A 6 8.46 -6.22 -9.15
C THR A 6 8.67 -5.70 -7.75
N CYS A 7 7.78 -4.80 -7.33
CA CYS A 7 7.84 -4.19 -6.02
C CYS A 7 6.86 -4.91 -5.11
N HIS A 8 7.37 -5.55 -4.06
CA HIS A 8 6.54 -6.18 -3.04
C HIS A 8 6.24 -5.24 -1.87
N LEU A 9 6.84 -4.04 -1.86
CA LEU A 9 6.70 -3.03 -0.81
C LEU A 9 6.58 -1.63 -1.43
N SER A 10 5.45 -0.96 -1.26
CA SER A 10 5.25 0.42 -1.71
C SER A 10 4.96 1.35 -0.54
N PHE A 11 5.33 2.62 -0.69
CA PHE A 11 4.91 3.67 0.22
C PHE A 11 4.25 4.81 -0.55
N THR A 12 3.28 5.45 0.09
CA THR A 12 2.52 6.59 -0.43
C THR A 12 2.53 7.69 0.62
N ILE A 13 2.67 8.93 0.16
CA ILE A 13 2.69 10.14 0.98
C ILE A 13 1.91 11.23 0.23
N SER A 14 1.65 12.35 0.91
CA SER A 14 0.99 13.53 0.32
C SER A 14 -0.46 13.26 -0.09
N ASN A 15 -1.25 12.73 0.84
CA ASN A 15 -2.70 12.55 0.68
C ASN A 15 -3.10 11.70 -0.53
N PHE A 16 -2.49 10.50 -0.62
CA PHE A 16 -2.78 9.56 -1.69
C PHE A 16 -4.25 9.11 -1.66
N ALA A 17 -4.89 9.13 -2.83
CA ALA A 17 -6.23 8.62 -3.03
C ALA A 17 -6.30 7.84 -4.35
N ASN A 18 -7.22 6.89 -4.43
CA ASN A 18 -7.40 6.06 -5.61
C ASN A 18 -8.89 5.74 -5.87
N LYS A 19 -9.16 5.15 -7.02
CA LYS A 19 -10.49 4.67 -7.38
C LYS A 19 -10.70 3.26 -6.79
N PRO A 20 -11.96 2.83 -6.60
CA PRO A 20 -12.26 1.45 -6.23
C PRO A 20 -11.60 0.46 -7.19
N HIS A 21 -10.87 -0.51 -6.64
CA HIS A 21 -10.21 -1.57 -7.40
C HIS A 21 -10.04 -2.84 -6.57
N LYS A 22 -9.69 -3.92 -7.27
CA LYS A 22 -9.18 -5.17 -6.69
C LYS A 22 -7.78 -5.39 -7.23
N ASP A 23 -6.94 -5.96 -6.39
CA ASP A 23 -5.58 -6.28 -6.80
C ASP A 23 -5.55 -7.56 -7.64
N ASN A 24 -4.52 -7.67 -8.47
CA ASN A 24 -4.30 -8.83 -9.34
C ASN A 24 -2.97 -9.52 -8.98
N ASP A 25 -2.77 -9.70 -7.69
CA ASP A 25 -1.58 -10.28 -7.10
C ASP A 25 -1.62 -11.81 -7.06
N ALA A 26 -0.48 -12.41 -6.74
CA ALA A 26 -0.36 -13.86 -6.55
C ALA A 26 -0.90 -14.28 -5.18
N SER A 27 -0.61 -13.50 -4.14
CA SER A 27 -1.27 -13.65 -2.84
C SER A 27 -2.65 -13.02 -2.92
N PRO A 28 -3.70 -13.68 -2.39
CA PRO A 28 -4.99 -13.02 -2.22
C PRO A 28 -4.95 -11.95 -1.12
N PHE A 29 -4.00 -12.06 -0.18
CA PHE A 29 -3.86 -11.14 0.94
C PHE A 29 -2.81 -10.07 0.67
N ASN A 30 -3.19 -8.81 0.91
CA ASN A 30 -2.29 -7.67 1.01
C ASN A 30 -2.28 -7.13 2.43
N PHE A 31 -1.16 -6.53 2.80
CA PHE A 31 -0.96 -5.88 4.09
C PHE A 31 -0.71 -4.40 3.85
N VAL A 32 -1.22 -3.56 4.74
CA VAL A 32 -1.00 -2.13 4.70
C VAL A 32 -0.89 -1.56 6.10
N MET A 33 -0.08 -0.51 6.24
CA MET A 33 0.02 0.32 7.41
C MET A 33 -0.30 1.76 7.05
N TRP A 34 -0.98 2.45 7.94
CA TRP A 34 -1.18 3.90 7.91
C TRP A 34 -0.48 4.52 9.11
N ILE A 35 0.50 5.37 8.83
CA ILE A 35 1.39 5.97 9.82
C ILE A 35 1.17 7.48 9.79
N PRO A 36 0.69 8.10 10.89
CA PRO A 36 0.48 9.54 10.95
C PRO A 36 1.82 10.25 11.04
N ILE A 37 2.19 11.05 10.04
CA ILE A 37 3.49 11.74 10.02
C ILE A 37 3.37 13.23 9.72
N LYS A 38 4.37 13.99 10.13
CA LYS A 38 4.60 15.36 9.64
C LYS A 38 5.30 15.27 8.29
N GLN A 39 4.63 15.69 7.22
CA GLN A 39 5.10 15.55 5.83
C GLN A 39 6.50 16.14 5.60
N THR A 40 6.84 17.23 6.29
CA THR A 40 8.13 17.92 6.10
C THR A 40 9.30 17.24 6.80
N THR A 41 9.07 16.46 7.85
CA THR A 41 10.14 15.86 8.66
C THR A 41 10.12 14.33 8.68
N GLY A 42 8.99 13.71 8.33
CA GLY A 42 8.77 12.27 8.48
C GLY A 42 8.53 11.82 9.92
N ASN A 43 8.55 12.73 10.90
CA ASN A 43 8.33 12.38 12.30
C ASN A 43 6.90 11.92 12.52
N LEU A 44 6.72 10.93 13.41
CA LEU A 44 5.41 10.47 13.86
C LEU A 44 4.63 11.62 14.52
N VAL A 45 3.34 11.69 14.25
CA VAL A 45 2.40 12.57 14.94
C VAL A 45 1.68 11.74 15.99
N GLU A 46 2.11 11.87 17.24
CA GLU A 46 1.62 11.05 18.37
C GLU A 46 0.32 11.60 18.98
N GLU A 47 0.05 12.89 18.80
CA GLU A 47 -1.13 13.56 19.35
C GLU A 47 -1.67 14.62 18.39
N ASN A 48 -2.97 14.90 18.51
CA ASN A 48 -3.67 15.93 17.74
C ASN A 48 -3.49 15.76 16.21
N PHE A 49 -3.63 14.54 15.71
CA PHE A 49 -3.55 14.29 14.27
C PHE A 49 -4.67 15.04 13.54
N GLU A 50 -4.29 15.90 12.58
CA GLU A 50 -5.17 16.91 12.01
C GLU A 50 -5.81 16.47 10.68
N VAL A 51 -5.36 15.36 10.11
CA VAL A 51 -5.86 14.83 8.85
C VAL A 51 -7.33 14.44 9.00
N LYS A 52 -8.14 14.84 8.04
CA LYS A 52 -9.56 14.47 7.92
C LYS A 52 -9.76 13.79 6.57
N GLY A 53 -10.63 12.80 6.51
CA GLY A 53 -10.76 11.97 5.32
C GLY A 53 -9.76 10.80 5.33
N ASP A 54 -9.23 10.49 4.14
CA ASP A 54 -8.30 9.39 3.88
C ASP A 54 -8.84 8.00 4.23
N GLU A 55 -10.14 7.85 4.50
CA GLU A 55 -10.68 6.58 4.95
C GLU A 55 -10.42 5.47 3.92
N PHE A 56 -10.05 4.31 4.45
CA PHE A 56 -9.90 3.10 3.65
C PHE A 56 -11.22 2.34 3.63
N VAL A 57 -11.83 2.23 2.46
CA VAL A 57 -13.23 1.80 2.32
C VAL A 57 -13.31 0.51 1.52
N PHE A 58 -14.22 -0.37 1.95
CA PHE A 58 -14.68 -1.56 1.24
C PHE A 58 -16.11 -1.27 0.75
N PRO A 59 -16.28 -0.73 -0.47
CA PRO A 59 -17.55 -0.17 -0.92
C PRO A 59 -18.67 -1.22 -0.98
N ASP A 60 -18.36 -2.44 -1.42
CA ASP A 60 -19.36 -3.51 -1.56
C ASP A 60 -19.86 -4.01 -0.19
N ASP A 61 -19.01 -3.94 0.84
CA ASP A 61 -19.35 -4.35 2.21
C ASP A 61 -19.93 -3.21 3.06
N SER A 62 -20.03 -1.99 2.49
CA SER A 62 -20.49 -0.79 3.19
C SER A 62 -19.75 -0.52 4.51
N CYS A 63 -18.47 -0.88 4.56
CA CYS A 63 -17.62 -0.65 5.73
C CYS A 63 -16.31 0.03 5.35
N GLY A 64 -15.66 0.63 6.33
CA GLY A 64 -14.42 1.35 6.12
C GLY A 64 -13.74 1.70 7.42
N ILE A 65 -12.48 2.07 7.32
CA ILE A 65 -11.62 2.33 8.44
C ILE A 65 -11.39 3.84 8.50
N LYS A 66 -11.89 4.43 9.58
CA LYS A 66 -11.85 5.87 9.80
C LYS A 66 -10.56 6.28 10.48
N PHE A 67 -9.74 7.07 9.80
CA PHE A 67 -8.48 7.59 10.35
C PHE A 67 -8.64 8.94 11.06
N SER A 68 -9.70 9.70 10.75
CA SER A 68 -9.88 11.04 11.33
C SER A 68 -9.99 10.97 12.86
N GLY A 69 -9.07 11.66 13.54
CA GLY A 69 -8.97 11.71 15.00
C GLY A 69 -8.26 10.49 15.63
N PHE A 70 -7.76 9.56 14.83
CA PHE A 70 -6.94 8.45 15.31
C PHE A 70 -5.47 8.86 15.34
N ASN A 71 -4.86 8.83 16.52
CA ASN A 71 -3.46 9.25 16.71
C ASN A 71 -2.47 8.06 16.66
N GLY A 72 -2.95 6.85 16.35
CA GLY A 72 -2.13 5.64 16.31
C GLY A 72 -1.67 5.26 14.91
N ILE A 73 -0.84 4.23 14.84
CA ILE A 73 -0.56 3.49 13.60
C ILE A 73 -1.66 2.46 13.42
N MET A 74 -2.20 2.38 12.21
CA MET A 74 -3.18 1.36 11.84
C MET A 74 -2.51 0.33 10.93
N GLU A 75 -2.77 -0.95 11.20
CA GLU A 75 -2.33 -2.07 10.36
C GLU A 75 -3.56 -2.86 9.90
N CYS A 76 -3.58 -3.27 8.63
CA CYS A 76 -4.67 -4.05 8.06
C CYS A 76 -4.13 -5.11 7.10
N ALA A 77 -4.67 -6.32 7.23
CA ALA A 77 -4.52 -7.38 6.24
C ALA A 77 -5.90 -7.78 5.74
N TRP A 78 -6.08 -7.82 4.43
CA TRP A 78 -7.36 -8.17 3.82
C TRP A 78 -7.15 -8.93 2.52
N LYS A 79 -8.20 -9.59 2.03
CA LYS A 79 -8.16 -10.28 0.73
C LYS A 79 -8.36 -9.29 -0.42
N ALA A 80 -7.31 -8.59 -0.80
CA ALA A 80 -7.34 -7.53 -1.80
C ALA A 80 -7.74 -7.98 -3.21
N THR A 81 -7.61 -9.27 -3.52
CA THR A 81 -8.08 -9.86 -4.79
C THR A 81 -9.59 -10.16 -4.79
N GLU A 82 -10.22 -10.23 -3.61
CA GLU A 82 -11.65 -10.57 -3.46
C GLU A 82 -12.50 -9.32 -3.18
N TYR A 83 -12.04 -8.42 -2.30
CA TYR A 83 -12.79 -7.26 -1.84
C TYR A 83 -12.31 -5.98 -2.55
N PRO A 84 -13.18 -5.31 -3.34
CA PRO A 84 -12.87 -3.99 -3.85
C PRO A 84 -12.55 -3.05 -2.70
N HIS A 85 -11.61 -2.14 -2.92
CA HIS A 85 -11.19 -1.20 -1.91
C HIS A 85 -10.71 0.12 -2.54
N LEU A 86 -10.74 1.18 -1.74
CA LEU A 86 -10.21 2.50 -2.10
C LEU A 86 -9.76 3.28 -0.87
N THR A 87 -8.88 4.25 -1.10
CA THR A 87 -8.56 5.33 -0.17
C THR A 87 -9.29 6.59 -0.65
N LEU A 88 -10.14 7.15 0.20
CA LEU A 88 -10.81 8.42 -0.06
C LEU A 88 -9.82 9.60 -0.04
N PRO A 89 -10.12 10.73 -0.70
CA PRO A 89 -9.26 11.91 -0.62
C PRO A 89 -9.27 12.56 0.76
N SER A 90 -8.09 13.00 1.22
CA SER A 90 -7.95 13.86 2.40
C SER A 90 -8.66 15.20 2.21
N ASN A 91 -9.12 15.79 3.31
CA ASN A 91 -9.65 17.14 3.42
C ASN A 91 -8.93 17.90 4.54
N ASN A 92 -7.60 17.97 4.45
CA ASN A 92 -6.77 18.57 5.50
C ASN A 92 -7.00 20.08 5.61
N PRO A 93 -6.90 20.66 6.82
CA PRO A 93 -6.80 22.12 6.96
C PRO A 93 -5.64 22.66 6.10
N SER A 94 -5.84 23.80 5.43
CA SER A 94 -4.87 24.35 4.47
C SER A 94 -3.47 24.65 5.02
N LYS A 95 -3.33 24.71 6.35
CA LYS A 95 -2.05 24.94 7.05
C LYS A 95 -1.47 23.70 7.71
N SER A 96 -2.19 22.57 7.71
CA SER A 96 -1.71 21.36 8.35
C SER A 96 -0.53 20.80 7.57
N LEU A 97 0.49 20.37 8.31
CA LEU A 97 1.65 19.66 7.75
C LEU A 97 1.56 18.16 8.01
N HIS A 98 0.42 17.68 8.50
CA HIS A 98 0.17 16.27 8.79
C HIS A 98 -0.31 15.55 7.53
N THR A 99 0.18 14.33 7.31
CA THR A 99 -0.27 13.42 6.26
C THR A 99 -0.30 12.01 6.84
N CYS A 100 -1.14 11.15 6.26
CA CYS A 100 -1.02 9.73 6.50
C CYS A 100 -0.04 9.12 5.50
N MET A 101 1.03 8.48 5.97
CA MET A 101 1.90 7.68 5.12
C MET A 101 1.32 6.27 5.02
N GLY A 102 0.96 5.85 3.81
CA GLY A 102 0.55 4.48 3.55
C GLY A 102 1.76 3.63 3.20
N LEU A 103 1.96 2.49 3.85
CA LEU A 103 2.95 1.48 3.48
C LEU A 103 2.18 0.21 3.14
N SER A 104 2.35 -0.35 1.94
CA SER A 104 1.69 -1.59 1.54
C SER A 104 2.69 -2.66 1.15
N CYS A 105 2.41 -3.89 1.58
CA CYS A 105 3.14 -5.09 1.24
C CYS A 105 2.21 -6.06 0.51
N GLN A 106 2.64 -6.50 -0.65
CA GLN A 106 1.86 -7.36 -1.56
C GLN A 106 2.78 -8.35 -2.26
N LEU A 107 2.22 -9.46 -2.75
CA LEU A 107 2.97 -10.43 -3.55
C LEU A 107 2.50 -10.39 -5.00
N PRO A 108 3.07 -9.52 -5.86
CA PRO A 108 2.73 -9.49 -7.27
C PRO A 108 3.01 -10.82 -7.97
N LYS A 109 2.20 -11.14 -8.99
CA LYS A 109 2.42 -12.31 -9.86
C LYS A 109 3.80 -12.35 -10.48
N LYS A 110 4.36 -11.17 -10.79
CA LYS A 110 5.74 -11.06 -11.30
C LYS A 110 6.79 -11.44 -10.26
N THR A 111 6.60 -11.05 -8.99
CA THR A 111 7.48 -11.48 -7.88
C THR A 111 7.43 -12.99 -7.74
N GLN A 112 6.24 -13.58 -7.73
CA GLN A 112 6.08 -15.04 -7.68
C GLN A 112 6.82 -15.73 -8.84
N ALA A 113 6.61 -15.27 -10.08
CA ALA A 113 7.27 -15.85 -11.25
C ALA A 113 8.81 -15.73 -11.18
N ALA A 114 9.34 -14.61 -10.68
CA ALA A 114 10.77 -14.45 -10.47
C ALA A 114 11.30 -15.42 -9.40
N LEU A 115 10.59 -15.56 -8.27
CA LEU A 115 10.96 -16.50 -7.20
C LEU A 115 10.97 -17.96 -7.69
N GLU A 116 9.99 -18.36 -8.50
CA GLU A 116 9.96 -19.72 -9.07
C GLU A 116 11.14 -19.97 -10.04
N LYS A 117 11.52 -18.98 -10.86
CA LYS A 117 12.73 -19.08 -11.69
C LYS A 117 14.01 -19.21 -10.86
N ILE A 118 14.11 -18.49 -9.75
CA ILE A 118 15.24 -18.60 -8.81
C ILE A 118 15.29 -20.02 -8.24
N LYS A 119 14.18 -20.55 -7.72
CA LYS A 119 14.09 -21.92 -7.18
C LYS A 119 14.49 -22.99 -8.19
N GLN A 120 14.16 -22.79 -9.47
CA GLN A 120 14.49 -23.71 -10.57
C GLN A 120 15.94 -23.56 -11.08
N ASN A 121 16.75 -22.69 -10.45
CA ASN A 121 18.12 -22.34 -10.84
C ASN A 121 18.21 -21.84 -12.29
N VAL A 122 17.16 -21.17 -12.81
CA VAL A 122 17.12 -20.71 -14.21
C VAL A 122 18.28 -19.75 -14.50
N TYR A 123 18.50 -18.78 -13.62
CA TYR A 123 19.54 -17.77 -13.77
C TYR A 123 20.97 -18.31 -13.61
N ALA A 124 21.13 -19.40 -12.86
CA ALA A 124 22.42 -20.09 -12.75
C ALA A 124 22.73 -20.95 -13.99
N LYS A 125 21.70 -21.49 -14.65
CA LYS A 125 21.83 -22.31 -15.87
C LYS A 125 21.99 -21.47 -17.15
N ASP A 126 21.52 -20.23 -17.14
CA ASP A 126 21.51 -19.35 -18.30
C ASP A 126 21.78 -17.90 -17.83
N PRO A 127 23.07 -17.54 -17.63
CA PRO A 127 23.47 -16.25 -17.07
C PRO A 127 23.04 -15.06 -17.93
N ASP A 128 22.87 -15.24 -19.24
CA ASP A 128 22.44 -14.18 -20.15
C ASP A 128 20.96 -13.79 -19.93
N LYS A 129 20.20 -14.66 -19.26
CA LYS A 129 18.83 -14.36 -18.79
C LYS A 129 18.79 -13.63 -17.43
N SER A 130 19.94 -13.39 -16.78
CA SER A 130 20.02 -12.70 -15.48
C SER A 130 19.79 -11.19 -15.55
N HIS A 131 19.82 -10.60 -16.74
CA HIS A 131 19.59 -9.17 -16.93
C HIS A 131 18.12 -8.74 -16.83
N TRP A 132 17.20 -9.62 -16.38
CA TRP A 132 15.75 -9.39 -16.39
C TRP A 132 15.01 -9.92 -15.16
#